data_AF-A0A941YCQ3-F1
#
_entry.id   AF-A0A941YCQ3-F1
#
_cell.length_a   1.000
_cell.length_b   1.000
_cell.length_c   1.000
_cell.angle_alpha   90.00
_cell.angle_beta   90.00
_cell.angle_gamma   90.00
#
_symmetry.space_group_name_H-M   'P 1'
#
loop_
_entity.id
_entity.type
_entity.pdbx_description
1 polymer ?
#
loop_
_entity_poly.entity_id
_entity_poly.type
_entity_poly.pdbx_seq_one_letter_code
_entity_poly.pdbx_strand_id
1 'polypeptide(L)'
;MSGLIRLDGSHGEGGGALLRSALSMSVLTQQGFQIEHIRTGTKYPGLDVEDITLLKALAHACDADTSDLAPGALSLLFVPKKAVKPIKGRIKTERNMAGRGSNALVLSAALAPILSRSGGYSDFEIEGETFSNNSMTFDYFNQVLGSFWRKQNLHIQAEILKAAYSRDGEGLCRIEVEPSPFAGIKYAERGRAKLLQASVSFSKLSFAVADRAVSHLQKLAHSVRANFDCDVHEVPSDGPGMQITVWMQYEHGIGGGSAMGAKKIPAEQVAQEAFEKCFDWIADEAPLDAILAEHALLPACFADDETEFRVSELTSRFTTISWVIKQFSPVRIMIKGKQGESGVVKVSR
;
A
#
# COMPACT_ATOMS: atom_id res chain seq x y z
N MET A 1 27.93 -0.37 18.80
CA MET A 1 26.91 0.44 18.10
C MET A 1 27.28 0.44 16.63
N SER A 2 26.47 -0.18 15.77
CA SER A 2 26.66 -0.03 14.34
C SER A 2 26.49 1.45 13.99
N GLY A 3 27.34 1.97 13.09
CA GLY A 3 27.25 3.36 12.63
C GLY A 3 25.87 3.67 12.05
N LEU A 4 25.53 4.95 12.06
CA LEU A 4 24.29 5.47 11.48
C LEU A 4 24.28 5.22 9.96
N ILE A 5 23.20 4.66 9.44
CA ILE A 5 23.03 4.49 7.98
C ILE A 5 22.83 5.86 7.35
N ARG A 6 23.52 6.13 6.25
CA ARG A 6 23.42 7.41 5.51
C ARG A 6 22.68 7.18 4.21
N LEU A 7 21.61 7.93 3.99
CA LEU A 7 20.78 7.82 2.79
C LEU A 7 20.72 9.15 2.03
N ASP A 8 20.71 9.06 0.71
CA ASP A 8 20.35 10.17 -0.17
C ASP A 8 18.89 10.02 -0.61
N GLY A 9 18.04 10.94 -0.16
CA GLY A 9 16.61 10.99 -0.43
C GLY A 9 16.24 11.36 -1.86
N SER A 10 17.23 11.69 -2.70
CA SER A 10 17.05 11.86 -4.14
C SER A 10 17.23 10.56 -4.95
N HIS A 11 17.62 9.45 -4.29
CA HIS A 11 17.88 8.19 -4.98
C HIS A 11 16.61 7.57 -5.62
N GLY A 12 16.77 7.02 -6.83
CA GLY A 12 15.69 6.36 -7.57
C GLY A 12 14.57 7.35 -7.93
N GLU A 13 13.33 7.07 -7.53
CA GLU A 13 12.23 8.02 -7.76
C GLU A 13 12.29 9.28 -6.87
N GLY A 14 13.10 9.27 -5.79
CA GLY A 14 13.16 10.38 -4.84
C GLY A 14 11.82 10.70 -4.17
N GLY A 15 10.91 9.73 -4.09
CA GLY A 15 9.55 9.88 -3.56
C GLY A 15 9.37 9.34 -2.14
N GLY A 16 8.13 9.31 -1.67
CA GLY A 16 7.78 8.86 -0.31
C GLY A 16 8.08 7.38 -0.03
N ALA A 17 8.18 6.53 -1.06
CA ALA A 17 8.46 5.11 -0.88
C ALA A 17 9.83 4.86 -0.23
N LEU A 18 10.83 5.70 -0.56
CA LEU A 18 12.17 5.64 0.01
C LEU A 18 12.12 5.83 1.53
N LEU A 19 11.51 6.92 1.98
CA LEU A 19 11.45 7.27 3.40
C LEU A 19 10.62 6.26 4.20
N ARG A 20 9.46 5.84 3.70
CA ARG A 20 8.62 4.82 4.35
C ARG A 20 9.37 3.50 4.53
N SER A 21 10.13 3.09 3.50
CA SER A 21 10.94 1.87 3.57
C SER A 21 12.12 2.01 4.53
N ALA A 22 12.76 3.19 4.57
CA ALA A 22 13.87 3.47 5.49
C ALA A 22 13.40 3.44 6.95
N LEU A 23 12.25 4.06 7.25
CA LEU A 23 11.61 3.99 8.56
C LEU A 23 11.27 2.54 8.95
N SER A 24 10.66 1.79 8.02
CA SER A 24 10.30 0.38 8.25
C SER A 24 11.53 -0.48 8.56
N MET A 25 12.57 -0.36 7.73
CA MET A 25 13.81 -1.10 7.92
C MET A 25 14.51 -0.69 9.22
N SER A 26 14.59 0.61 9.50
CA SER A 26 15.20 1.13 10.72
C SER A 26 14.56 0.52 11.97
N VAL A 27 13.23 0.53 12.05
CA VAL A 27 12.49 -0.02 13.20
C VAL A 27 12.70 -1.53 13.30
N LEU A 28 12.61 -2.26 12.19
CA LEU A 28 12.70 -3.73 12.17
C LEU A 28 14.13 -4.26 12.39
N THR A 29 15.17 -3.53 11.98
CA THR A 29 16.57 -3.91 12.20
C THR A 29 17.20 -3.26 13.43
N GLN A 30 16.48 -2.34 14.09
CA GLN A 30 16.97 -1.55 15.23
C GLN A 30 18.24 -0.75 14.89
N GLN A 31 18.30 -0.19 13.68
CA GLN A 31 19.41 0.63 13.21
C GLN A 31 18.94 2.04 12.90
N GLY A 32 19.61 3.04 13.47
CA GLY A 32 19.33 4.43 13.14
C GLY A 32 19.84 4.82 11.75
N PHE A 33 19.19 5.81 11.14
CA PHE A 33 19.62 6.41 9.88
C PHE A 33 19.52 7.93 9.88
N GLN A 34 20.33 8.55 9.03
CA GLN A 34 20.16 9.94 8.60
C GLN A 34 19.98 9.98 7.10
N ILE A 35 19.00 10.76 6.67
CA ILE A 35 18.68 11.00 5.27
C ILE A 35 18.80 12.50 4.98
N GLU A 36 19.35 12.82 3.81
CA GLU A 36 19.44 14.18 3.26
C GLU A 36 18.75 14.23 1.89
N HIS A 37 18.54 15.42 1.34
CA HIS A 37 17.90 15.63 0.03
C HIS A 37 16.51 14.99 -0.12
N ILE A 38 15.70 14.98 0.95
CA ILE A 38 14.35 14.40 0.92
C ILE A 38 13.52 15.07 -0.18
N ARG A 39 13.15 14.29 -1.20
CA ARG A 39 12.26 14.70 -2.31
C ARG A 39 12.70 15.93 -3.10
N THR A 40 13.99 16.28 -3.10
CA THR A 40 14.52 17.50 -3.78
C THR A 40 14.27 17.52 -5.29
N GLY A 41 14.15 16.36 -5.93
CA GLY A 41 13.83 16.22 -7.35
C GLY A 41 12.33 16.25 -7.68
N THR A 42 11.45 16.39 -6.70
CA THR A 42 10.00 16.34 -6.91
C THR A 42 9.36 17.73 -6.91
N LYS A 43 8.09 17.80 -7.33
CA LYS A 43 7.30 19.04 -7.29
C LYS A 43 7.15 19.61 -5.87
N TYR A 44 7.21 18.76 -4.84
CA TYR A 44 7.04 19.16 -3.44
C TYR A 44 8.21 18.59 -2.60
N PRO A 45 9.35 19.31 -2.54
CA PRO A 45 10.51 18.89 -1.76
C PRO A 45 10.27 18.83 -0.25
N GLY A 46 11.06 17.99 0.42
CA GLY A 46 11.08 17.80 1.86
C GLY A 46 10.01 16.85 2.39
N LEU A 47 9.98 16.68 3.71
CA LEU A 47 8.98 15.89 4.42
C LEU A 47 7.57 16.42 4.13
N ASP A 48 6.66 15.53 3.71
CA ASP A 48 5.23 15.85 3.65
C ASP A 48 4.49 15.42 4.94
N VAL A 49 3.19 15.71 4.99
CA VAL A 49 2.35 15.36 6.15
C VAL A 49 2.14 13.87 6.33
N GLU A 50 2.21 13.08 5.25
CA GLU A 50 2.12 11.62 5.31
C GLU A 50 3.39 11.06 5.97
N ASP A 51 4.56 11.53 5.54
CA ASP A 51 5.86 11.19 6.12
C ASP A 51 5.89 11.53 7.61
N ILE A 52 5.47 12.74 7.98
CA ILE A 52 5.45 13.21 9.38
C ILE A 52 4.49 12.36 10.22
N THR A 53 3.32 12.00 9.68
CA THR A 53 2.36 11.17 10.41
C THR A 53 2.94 9.78 10.69
N LEU A 54 3.51 9.12 9.67
CA LEU A 54 4.16 7.81 9.85
C LEU A 54 5.29 7.90 10.87
N LEU A 55 6.12 8.93 10.76
CA LEU A 55 7.28 9.10 11.61
C LEU A 55 6.88 9.33 13.06
N LYS A 56 5.89 10.20 13.33
CA LYS A 56 5.35 10.40 14.69
C LYS A 56 4.81 9.10 15.29
N ALA A 57 4.06 8.33 14.50
CA ALA A 57 3.51 7.04 14.94
C ALA A 57 4.64 6.05 15.30
N LEU A 58 5.65 5.91 14.44
CA LEU A 58 6.77 5.00 14.68
C LEU A 58 7.69 5.48 15.80
N ALA A 59 8.01 6.78 15.87
CA ALA A 59 8.83 7.34 16.93
C ALA A 59 8.19 7.11 18.31
N HIS A 60 6.87 7.30 18.40
CA HIS A 60 6.13 6.97 19.62
C HIS A 60 6.17 5.47 19.94
N ALA A 61 5.95 4.61 18.94
CA ALA A 61 5.87 3.17 19.12
C ALA A 61 7.21 2.50 19.51
N CYS A 62 8.36 3.08 19.12
CA CYS A 62 9.69 2.53 19.40
C CYS A 62 10.60 3.46 20.23
N ASP A 63 10.05 4.52 20.83
CA ASP A 63 10.75 5.49 21.66
C ASP A 63 11.95 6.13 20.94
N ALA A 64 11.79 6.48 19.65
CA ALA A 64 12.92 6.90 18.80
C ALA A 64 13.40 8.33 19.12
N ASP A 65 14.72 8.53 19.00
CA ASP A 65 15.30 9.87 18.89
C ASP A 65 15.12 10.36 17.45
N THR A 66 14.56 11.55 17.26
CA THR A 66 14.35 12.15 15.93
C THR A 66 14.84 13.60 15.89
N SER A 67 15.23 14.08 14.72
CA SER A 67 15.35 15.53 14.50
C SER A 67 13.97 16.20 14.51
N ASP A 68 13.92 17.54 14.47
CA ASP A 68 12.67 18.29 14.41
C ASP A 68 11.83 17.90 13.19
N LEU A 69 10.55 17.62 13.43
CA LEU A 69 9.60 17.12 12.44
C LEU A 69 8.80 18.27 11.83
N ALA A 70 9.42 18.99 10.91
CA ALA A 70 8.79 20.12 10.22
C ALA A 70 8.44 19.76 8.77
N PRO A 71 7.23 20.11 8.29
CA PRO A 71 6.90 20.04 6.86
C PRO A 71 7.94 20.79 6.01
N GLY A 72 8.38 20.16 4.93
CA GLY A 72 9.40 20.71 4.03
C GLY A 72 10.85 20.53 4.50
N ALA A 73 11.10 19.87 5.65
CA ALA A 73 12.48 19.56 6.06
C ALA A 73 13.17 18.64 5.03
N LEU A 74 14.40 19.00 4.64
CA LEU A 74 15.18 18.28 3.63
C LEU A 74 16.09 17.19 4.19
N SER A 75 16.18 17.10 5.52
CA SER A 75 16.96 16.08 6.21
C SER A 75 16.19 15.58 7.43
N LEU A 76 16.51 14.35 7.82
CA LEU A 76 15.92 13.69 8.98
C LEU A 76 16.95 12.78 9.63
N LEU A 77 17.01 12.81 10.96
CA LEU A 77 17.62 11.78 11.80
C LEU A 77 16.51 10.95 12.45
N PHE A 78 16.62 9.63 12.40
CA PHE A 78 15.71 8.71 13.09
C PHE A 78 16.51 7.56 13.70
N VAL A 79 16.41 7.40 15.03
CA VAL A 79 17.14 6.36 15.78
C VAL A 79 16.17 5.63 16.71
N PRO A 80 15.69 4.42 16.37
CA PRO A 80 14.82 3.65 17.25
C PRO A 80 15.60 3.23 18.51
N LYS A 81 14.96 3.33 19.68
CA LYS A 81 15.60 3.04 20.97
C LYS A 81 15.12 1.74 21.59
N LYS A 82 13.92 1.30 21.21
CA LYS A 82 13.28 0.09 21.73
C LYS A 82 12.68 -0.71 20.58
N ALA A 83 12.43 -1.99 20.85
CA ALA A 83 11.56 -2.79 20.00
C ALA A 83 10.19 -2.10 19.88
N VAL A 84 9.61 -2.17 18.69
CA VAL A 84 8.32 -1.54 18.40
C VAL A 84 7.21 -2.14 19.27
N LYS A 85 6.36 -1.28 19.81
CA LYS A 85 5.17 -1.67 20.58
C LYS A 85 3.91 -1.60 19.72
N PRO A 86 2.84 -2.34 20.09
CA PRO A 86 1.56 -2.22 19.42
C PRO A 86 1.02 -0.79 19.52
N ILE A 87 0.32 -0.33 18.48
CA ILE A 87 -0.37 0.96 18.48
C ILE A 87 -1.85 0.74 18.83
N LYS A 88 -2.38 1.61 19.70
CA LYS A 88 -3.78 1.66 20.10
C LYS A 88 -4.32 3.08 19.99
N GLY A 89 -5.62 3.20 19.74
CA GLY A 89 -6.30 4.49 19.70
C GLY A 89 -6.26 5.13 18.32
N ARG A 90 -6.11 6.46 18.24
CA ARG A 90 -6.33 7.21 16.99
C ARG A 90 -5.06 7.88 16.48
N ILE A 91 -4.70 7.57 15.24
CA ILE A 91 -3.66 8.26 14.47
C ILE A 91 -4.32 9.38 13.68
N LYS A 92 -4.12 10.62 14.15
CA LYS A 92 -4.58 11.81 13.44
C LYS A 92 -3.58 12.20 12.38
N THR A 93 -4.08 12.56 11.20
CA THR A 93 -3.24 13.06 10.11
C THR A 93 -3.26 14.57 10.08
N GLU A 94 -2.10 15.17 9.79
CA GLU A 94 -2.03 16.60 9.52
C GLU A 94 -2.41 16.90 8.07
N ARG A 95 -2.80 18.15 7.82
CA ARG A 95 -3.00 18.71 6.49
C ARG A 95 -1.88 19.69 6.20
N ASN A 96 -1.40 19.70 4.96
CA ASN A 96 -0.40 20.69 4.55
C ASN A 96 -1.06 22.04 4.23
N MET A 97 -0.23 23.06 3.99
CA MET A 97 -0.68 24.42 3.65
C MET A 97 -1.56 24.50 2.39
N ALA A 98 -1.50 23.50 1.52
CA ALA A 98 -2.33 23.39 0.32
C ALA A 98 -3.61 22.56 0.55
N GLY A 99 -3.93 22.23 1.81
CA GLY A 99 -5.12 21.46 2.19
C GLY A 99 -5.00 19.95 2.04
N ARG A 100 -3.90 19.45 1.45
CA ARG A 100 -3.70 18.02 1.17
C ARG A 100 -3.41 17.27 2.46
N GLY A 101 -4.20 16.23 2.73
CA GLY A 101 -3.99 15.27 3.80
C GLY A 101 -3.11 14.08 3.39
N SER A 102 -3.06 13.09 4.28
CA SER A 102 -2.36 11.83 4.06
C SER A 102 -3.30 10.76 3.52
N ASN A 103 -2.78 9.74 2.84
CA ASN A 103 -3.57 8.56 2.49
C ASN A 103 -3.54 7.54 3.64
N ALA A 104 -4.71 7.27 4.23
CA ALA A 104 -4.83 6.40 5.39
C ALA A 104 -4.33 4.98 5.09
N LEU A 105 -4.55 4.48 3.86
CA LEU A 105 -4.17 3.12 3.47
C LEU A 105 -2.69 2.99 3.16
N VAL A 106 -2.05 4.03 2.62
CA VAL A 106 -0.58 4.06 2.45
C VAL A 106 0.11 4.01 3.82
N LEU A 107 -0.36 4.81 4.78
CA LEU A 107 0.13 4.79 6.15
C LEU A 107 -0.11 3.43 6.82
N SER A 108 -1.32 2.89 6.69
CA SER A 108 -1.67 1.57 7.22
C SER A 108 -0.80 0.47 6.62
N ALA A 109 -0.53 0.54 5.32
CA ALA A 109 0.29 -0.44 4.64
C ALA A 109 1.77 -0.38 5.01
N ALA A 110 2.27 0.80 5.38
CA ALA A 110 3.62 0.97 5.92
C ALA A 110 3.71 0.49 7.38
N LEU A 111 2.67 0.75 8.19
CA LEU A 111 2.63 0.37 9.61
C LEU A 111 2.45 -1.15 9.80
N ALA A 112 1.58 -1.80 9.01
CA ALA A 112 1.14 -3.17 9.29
C ALA A 112 2.29 -4.20 9.41
N PRO A 113 3.26 -4.29 8.48
CA PRO A 113 4.39 -5.21 8.64
C PRO A 113 5.27 -4.90 9.87
N ILE A 114 5.37 -3.64 10.28
CA ILE A 114 6.15 -3.25 11.46
C ILE A 114 5.42 -3.70 12.72
N LEU A 115 4.11 -3.40 12.80
CA LEU A 115 3.28 -3.69 13.96
C LEU A 115 3.05 -5.19 14.16
N SER A 116 3.02 -5.99 13.10
CA SER A 116 2.96 -7.46 13.23
C SER A 116 4.20 -8.05 13.91
N ARG A 117 5.31 -7.32 13.95
CA ARG A 117 6.55 -7.69 14.63
C ARG A 117 6.65 -7.14 16.06
N SER A 118 5.62 -6.44 16.55
CA SER A 118 5.61 -5.87 17.91
C SER A 118 5.38 -6.90 19.02
N GLY A 119 4.98 -8.13 18.68
CA GLY A 119 4.63 -9.17 19.66
C GLY A 119 3.28 -8.96 20.35
N GLY A 120 2.51 -7.94 19.96
CA GLY A 120 1.16 -7.71 20.48
C GLY A 120 0.19 -7.22 19.41
N TYR A 121 -1.10 -7.31 19.74
CA TYR A 121 -2.18 -6.90 18.87
C TYR A 121 -2.25 -5.37 18.74
N SER A 122 -2.25 -4.83 17.52
CA SER A 122 -2.50 -3.40 17.27
C SER A 122 -3.94 -3.20 16.80
N ASP A 123 -4.58 -2.13 17.28
CA ASP A 123 -5.97 -1.78 16.94
C ASP A 123 -6.10 -0.26 17.00
N PHE A 124 -6.13 0.37 15.83
CA PHE A 124 -6.09 1.81 15.72
C PHE A 124 -7.01 2.33 14.64
N GLU A 125 -7.54 3.52 14.88
CA GLU A 125 -8.21 4.32 13.86
C GLU A 125 -7.20 5.25 13.20
N ILE A 126 -7.31 5.44 11.89
CA ILE A 126 -6.46 6.33 11.12
C ILE A 126 -7.29 7.24 10.22
N GLU A 127 -7.03 8.54 10.34
CA GLU A 127 -7.65 9.56 9.49
C GLU A 127 -6.96 9.64 8.13
N GLY A 128 -7.66 10.12 7.10
CA GLY A 128 -7.06 10.48 5.81
C GLY A 128 -7.89 10.09 4.59
N GLU A 129 -7.32 10.25 3.40
CA GLU A 129 -7.91 9.79 2.14
C GLU A 129 -8.06 8.26 2.16
N THR A 130 -9.25 7.76 1.79
CA THR A 130 -9.53 6.31 1.73
C THR A 130 -9.69 5.78 0.30
N PHE A 131 -10.07 6.66 -0.62
CA PHE A 131 -10.24 6.36 -2.04
C PHE A 131 -9.55 7.43 -2.87
N SER A 132 -8.80 6.99 -3.89
CA SER A 132 -7.96 7.87 -4.70
C SER A 132 -7.79 7.30 -6.12
N ASN A 133 -7.42 8.16 -7.07
CA ASN A 133 -7.13 7.73 -8.45
C ASN A 133 -5.73 7.12 -8.64
N ASN A 134 -4.74 7.52 -7.83
CA ASN A 134 -3.31 7.29 -8.10
C ASN A 134 -2.55 6.77 -6.87
N SER A 135 -3.28 6.20 -5.90
CA SER A 135 -2.74 5.66 -4.66
C SER A 135 -3.58 4.49 -4.20
N MET A 136 -3.14 3.84 -3.13
CA MET A 136 -3.87 2.74 -2.51
C MET A 136 -5.27 3.18 -2.06
N THR A 137 -6.26 2.32 -2.32
CA THR A 137 -7.66 2.49 -1.94
C THR A 137 -8.04 1.49 -0.87
N PHE A 138 -9.10 1.78 -0.09
CA PHE A 138 -9.57 0.89 0.96
C PHE A 138 -9.87 -0.53 0.45
N ASP A 139 -10.63 -0.65 -0.63
CA ASP A 139 -11.01 -1.96 -1.19
C ASP A 139 -9.79 -2.74 -1.67
N TYR A 140 -8.83 -2.07 -2.31
CA TYR A 140 -7.58 -2.70 -2.71
C TYR A 140 -6.76 -3.15 -1.50
N PHE A 141 -6.59 -2.29 -0.50
CA PHE A 141 -5.88 -2.61 0.74
C PHE A 141 -6.48 -3.82 1.44
N ASN A 142 -7.81 -3.86 1.57
CA ASN A 142 -8.50 -4.91 2.30
C ASN A 142 -8.60 -6.22 1.52
N GLN A 143 -9.07 -6.17 0.27
CA GLN A 143 -9.41 -7.36 -0.51
C GLN A 143 -8.22 -7.94 -1.27
N VAL A 144 -7.33 -7.08 -1.78
CA VAL A 144 -6.19 -7.51 -2.62
C VAL A 144 -4.95 -7.68 -1.75
N LEU A 145 -4.49 -6.60 -1.14
CA LEU A 145 -3.26 -6.62 -0.34
C LEU A 145 -3.43 -7.47 0.94
N GLY A 146 -4.53 -7.30 1.67
CA GLY A 146 -4.81 -8.11 2.86
C GLY A 146 -4.89 -9.61 2.57
N SER A 147 -5.54 -10.00 1.48
CA SER A 147 -5.61 -11.41 1.05
C SER A 147 -4.24 -11.97 0.65
N PHE A 148 -3.42 -11.15 -0.02
CA PHE A 148 -2.04 -11.52 -0.34
C PHE A 148 -1.18 -11.66 0.91
N TRP A 149 -1.24 -10.70 1.83
CA TRP A 149 -0.46 -10.72 3.07
C TRP A 149 -0.77 -11.91 3.98
N ARG A 150 -2.01 -12.41 4.01
CA ARG A 150 -2.32 -13.68 4.70
C ARG A 150 -1.48 -14.85 4.18
N LYS A 151 -1.05 -14.83 2.91
CA LYS A 151 -0.15 -15.84 2.31
C LYS A 151 1.30 -15.66 2.76
N GLN A 152 1.70 -14.44 3.11
CA GLN A 152 2.96 -14.13 3.80
C GLN A 152 2.83 -14.22 5.33
N ASN A 153 1.72 -14.80 5.83
CA ASN A 153 1.37 -14.92 7.25
C ASN A 153 1.22 -13.57 8.00
N LEU A 154 0.99 -12.47 7.28
CA LEU A 154 0.66 -11.17 7.83
C LEU A 154 -0.87 -11.00 7.86
N HIS A 155 -1.44 -10.96 9.07
CA HIS A 155 -2.89 -10.90 9.26
C HIS A 155 -3.33 -9.49 9.63
N ILE A 156 -4.15 -8.91 8.75
CA ILE A 156 -4.76 -7.60 8.93
C ILE A 156 -6.27 -7.68 8.76
N GLN A 157 -6.99 -6.82 9.48
CA GLN A 157 -8.39 -6.53 9.25
C GLN A 157 -8.57 -5.01 9.14
N ALA A 158 -9.44 -4.59 8.23
CA ALA A 158 -9.69 -3.18 7.97
C ALA A 158 -11.20 -2.94 7.87
N GLU A 159 -11.65 -1.89 8.54
CA GLU A 159 -13.03 -1.42 8.48
C GLU A 159 -13.03 0.05 8.06
N ILE A 160 -13.88 0.40 7.10
CA ILE A 160 -14.06 1.79 6.68
C ILE A 160 -15.22 2.39 7.48
N LEU A 161 -14.90 3.37 8.33
CA LEU A 161 -15.88 4.06 9.18
C LEU A 161 -16.45 5.29 8.47
N LYS A 162 -15.59 6.00 7.72
CA LYS A 162 -15.97 7.14 6.88
C LYS A 162 -15.10 7.20 5.64
N ALA A 163 -15.71 7.25 4.46
CA ALA A 163 -15.02 7.38 3.20
C ALA A 163 -14.60 8.82 2.90
N ALA A 164 -13.43 8.97 2.28
CA ALA A 164 -12.94 10.18 1.64
C ALA A 164 -12.49 9.89 0.21
N TYR A 165 -13.22 10.45 -0.75
CA TYR A 165 -12.98 10.34 -2.21
C TYR A 165 -12.10 11.48 -2.75
N SER A 166 -11.26 12.06 -1.90
CA SER A 166 -10.30 13.10 -2.26
C SER A 166 -9.21 13.24 -1.20
N ARG A 167 -8.06 13.78 -1.60
CA ARG A 167 -6.92 14.05 -0.71
C ARG A 167 -7.18 15.08 0.39
N ASP A 168 -8.24 15.87 0.27
CA ASP A 168 -8.63 16.86 1.27
C ASP A 168 -9.77 16.35 2.17
N GLY A 169 -10.24 15.12 1.93
CA GLY A 169 -11.29 14.48 2.69
C GLY A 169 -10.79 13.90 4.02
N GLU A 170 -11.66 13.89 5.02
CA GLU A 170 -11.34 13.42 6.37
C GLU A 170 -11.83 12.00 6.60
N GLY A 171 -11.43 11.05 5.75
CA GLY A 171 -11.84 9.67 5.90
C GLY A 171 -11.31 9.06 7.20
N LEU A 172 -11.88 7.93 7.59
CA LEU A 172 -11.55 7.23 8.81
C LEU A 172 -11.65 5.72 8.59
N CYS A 173 -10.56 5.02 8.86
CA CYS A 173 -10.51 3.55 8.84
C CYS A 173 -10.07 3.04 10.21
N ARG A 174 -10.62 1.91 10.65
CA ARG A 174 -10.09 1.13 11.76
C ARG A 174 -9.25 -0.01 11.20
N ILE A 175 -8.05 -0.19 11.75
CA ILE A 175 -7.06 -1.16 11.30
C ILE A 175 -6.65 -2.02 12.49
N GLU A 176 -6.74 -3.31 12.30
CA GLU A 176 -6.33 -4.32 13.25
C GLU A 176 -5.18 -5.13 12.66
N VAL A 177 -4.11 -5.32 13.44
CA VAL A 177 -2.91 -6.05 13.02
C VAL A 177 -2.55 -7.06 14.08
N GLU A 178 -2.51 -8.34 13.69
CA GLU A 178 -2.12 -9.42 14.57
C GLU A 178 -0.60 -9.64 14.57
N PRO A 179 -0.01 -9.95 15.74
CA PRO A 179 1.40 -10.28 15.81
C PRO A 179 1.67 -11.60 15.08
N SER A 180 2.62 -11.60 14.14
CA SER A 180 2.87 -12.74 13.27
C SER A 180 4.33 -12.81 12.78
N PRO A 181 4.89 -14.02 12.58
CA PRO A 181 6.09 -14.20 11.76
C PRO A 181 5.74 -14.09 10.27
N PHE A 182 6.71 -13.71 9.45
CA PHE A 182 6.51 -13.68 8.00
C PHE A 182 6.85 -15.02 7.36
N ALA A 183 6.10 -15.37 6.34
CA ALA A 183 6.32 -16.55 5.52
C ALA A 183 6.73 -16.16 4.10
N GLY A 184 7.60 -16.98 3.51
CA GLY A 184 7.97 -16.86 2.10
C GLY A 184 6.85 -17.35 1.18
N ILE A 185 6.89 -16.94 -0.09
CA ILE A 185 5.94 -17.38 -1.12
C ILE A 185 6.68 -17.84 -2.37
N LYS A 186 6.11 -18.79 -3.12
CA LYS A 186 6.68 -19.28 -4.39
C LYS A 186 5.67 -19.17 -5.51
N TYR A 187 5.53 -17.96 -6.06
CA TYR A 187 4.59 -17.62 -7.11
C TYR A 187 5.35 -17.41 -8.43
N ALA A 188 5.94 -18.48 -8.96
CA ALA A 188 6.61 -18.45 -10.25
C ALA A 188 5.61 -18.33 -11.42
N GLU A 189 4.43 -18.94 -11.27
CA GLU A 189 3.31 -18.88 -12.21
C GLU A 189 2.02 -18.68 -11.44
N ARG A 190 1.03 -18.02 -12.06
CA ARG A 190 -0.23 -17.67 -11.38
C ARG A 190 -1.16 -18.87 -11.17
N GLY A 191 -1.02 -19.91 -12.00
CA GLY A 191 -1.89 -21.09 -11.99
C GLY A 191 -3.28 -20.80 -12.55
N ARG A 192 -4.29 -21.62 -12.22
CA ARG A 192 -5.65 -21.45 -12.78
C ARG A 192 -6.36 -20.24 -12.19
N ALA A 193 -7.19 -19.59 -13.01
CA ALA A 193 -8.10 -18.54 -12.55
C ALA A 193 -9.15 -19.12 -11.59
N LYS A 194 -9.48 -18.39 -10.53
CA LYS A 194 -10.48 -18.79 -9.54
C LYS A 194 -11.75 -17.94 -9.64
N LEU A 195 -11.62 -16.65 -9.36
CA LEU A 195 -12.75 -15.74 -9.22
C LEU A 195 -12.32 -14.32 -9.60
N LEU A 196 -13.09 -13.72 -10.49
CA LEU A 196 -13.06 -12.29 -10.74
C LEU A 196 -14.03 -11.65 -9.75
N GLN A 197 -13.58 -10.64 -9.02
CA GLN A 197 -14.39 -9.95 -8.03
C GLN A 197 -14.36 -8.46 -8.28
N ALA A 198 -15.41 -7.78 -7.82
CA ALA A 198 -15.44 -6.34 -7.76
C ALA A 198 -16.08 -5.82 -6.47
N SER A 199 -15.72 -4.59 -6.13
CA SER A 199 -16.35 -3.79 -5.09
C SER A 199 -16.79 -2.46 -5.70
N VAL A 200 -18.05 -2.09 -5.48
CA VAL A 200 -18.61 -0.78 -5.79
C VAL A 200 -18.91 -0.05 -4.49
N SER A 201 -17.99 0.80 -4.06
CA SER A 201 -18.12 1.64 -2.86
C SER A 201 -18.64 3.01 -3.24
N PHE A 202 -19.76 3.46 -2.68
CA PHE A 202 -20.35 4.76 -3.01
C PHE A 202 -20.94 5.47 -1.79
N SER A 203 -21.24 6.77 -1.94
CA SER A 203 -21.91 7.57 -0.92
C SER A 203 -22.64 8.75 -1.53
N LYS A 204 -23.79 9.13 -0.95
CA LYS A 204 -24.62 10.30 -1.35
C LYS A 204 -24.90 10.34 -2.86
N LEU A 205 -25.04 9.17 -3.47
CA LEU A 205 -25.47 8.93 -4.84
C LEU A 205 -26.68 7.98 -4.79
N SER A 206 -27.55 8.00 -5.78
CA SER A 206 -28.66 7.04 -5.81
C SER A 206 -28.15 5.63 -6.07
N PHE A 207 -28.81 4.62 -5.49
CA PHE A 207 -28.47 3.21 -5.72
C PHE A 207 -28.47 2.85 -7.22
N ALA A 208 -29.32 3.48 -8.03
CA ALA A 208 -29.34 3.30 -9.49
C ALA A 208 -28.01 3.67 -10.18
N VAL A 209 -27.16 4.50 -9.57
CA VAL A 209 -25.81 4.76 -10.08
C VAL A 209 -24.91 3.55 -9.85
N ALA A 210 -24.93 2.96 -8.65
CA ALA A 210 -24.17 1.76 -8.34
C ALA A 210 -24.66 0.55 -9.14
N ASP A 211 -25.97 0.38 -9.28
CA ASP A 211 -26.59 -0.71 -10.05
C ASP A 211 -26.18 -0.70 -11.54
N ARG A 212 -26.04 0.49 -12.14
CA ARG A 212 -25.52 0.64 -13.51
C ARG A 212 -24.06 0.20 -13.62
N ALA A 213 -23.22 0.52 -12.63
CA ALA A 213 -21.84 0.04 -12.58
C ALA A 213 -21.78 -1.49 -12.48
N VAL A 214 -22.54 -2.09 -11.55
CA VAL A 214 -22.62 -3.55 -11.37
C VAL A 214 -23.09 -4.23 -12.65
N SER A 215 -24.18 -3.74 -13.25
CA SER A 215 -24.71 -4.26 -14.51
C SER A 215 -23.69 -4.19 -15.65
N HIS A 216 -22.86 -3.13 -15.69
CA HIS A 216 -21.79 -3.01 -16.67
C HIS A 216 -20.66 -4.01 -16.42
N LEU A 217 -20.19 -4.13 -15.16
CA LEU A 217 -19.18 -5.11 -14.76
C LEU A 217 -19.62 -6.55 -15.06
N GLN A 218 -20.89 -6.90 -14.82
CA GLN A 218 -21.44 -8.21 -15.16
C GLN A 218 -21.37 -8.50 -16.65
N LYS A 219 -21.68 -7.52 -17.52
CA LYS A 219 -21.54 -7.67 -18.97
C LYS A 219 -20.09 -7.85 -19.40
N LEU A 220 -19.16 -7.10 -18.80
CA LEU A 220 -17.73 -7.23 -19.06
C LEU A 220 -17.20 -8.59 -18.61
N ALA A 221 -17.56 -9.05 -17.40
CA ALA A 221 -17.18 -10.36 -16.90
C ALA A 221 -17.75 -11.51 -17.77
N HIS A 222 -18.98 -11.36 -18.27
CA HIS A 222 -19.59 -12.32 -19.18
C HIS A 222 -18.84 -12.41 -20.52
N SER A 223 -18.39 -11.28 -21.07
CA SER A 223 -17.68 -11.25 -22.36
C SER A 223 -16.34 -12.00 -22.32
N VAL A 224 -15.69 -12.01 -21.15
CA VAL A 224 -14.43 -12.73 -20.88
C VAL A 224 -14.64 -14.11 -20.26
N ARG A 225 -15.90 -14.53 -20.07
CA ARG A 225 -16.30 -15.82 -19.46
C ARG A 225 -15.70 -16.06 -18.08
N ALA A 226 -15.54 -15.00 -17.29
CA ALA A 226 -15.04 -15.10 -15.92
C ALA A 226 -16.17 -15.46 -14.94
N ASN A 227 -15.85 -16.29 -13.94
CA ASN A 227 -16.69 -16.44 -12.76
C ASN A 227 -16.61 -15.11 -11.98
N PHE A 228 -17.76 -14.46 -11.76
CA PHE A 228 -17.80 -13.09 -11.29
C PHE A 228 -18.68 -12.91 -10.06
N ASP A 229 -18.14 -12.17 -9.09
CA ASP A 229 -18.85 -11.74 -7.89
C ASP A 229 -18.65 -10.23 -7.66
N CYS A 230 -19.64 -9.56 -7.11
CA CYS A 230 -19.56 -8.11 -6.91
C CYS A 230 -20.27 -7.69 -5.63
N ASP A 231 -19.51 -7.07 -4.74
CA ASP A 231 -20.05 -6.43 -3.54
C ASP A 231 -20.37 -4.96 -3.81
N VAL A 232 -21.43 -4.47 -3.17
CA VAL A 232 -21.87 -3.07 -3.24
C VAL A 232 -21.96 -2.52 -1.83
N HIS A 233 -21.24 -1.42 -1.59
CA HIS A 233 -21.12 -0.81 -0.27
C HIS A 233 -21.54 0.66 -0.33
N GLU A 234 -22.58 1.01 0.43
CA GLU A 234 -22.86 2.41 0.75
C GLU A 234 -22.11 2.78 2.03
N VAL A 235 -21.17 3.72 1.93
CA VAL A 235 -20.26 4.06 3.03
C VAL A 235 -20.46 5.53 3.44
N PRO A 236 -20.55 5.87 4.74
CA PRO A 236 -20.68 7.27 5.16
C PRO A 236 -19.55 8.16 4.61
N SER A 237 -19.85 9.38 4.19
CA SER A 237 -18.84 10.37 3.77
C SER A 237 -19.36 11.81 3.90
N ASP A 238 -18.45 12.79 3.81
CA ASP A 238 -18.81 14.21 3.85
C ASP A 238 -19.42 14.69 2.53
N GLY A 239 -19.05 14.09 1.39
CA GLY A 239 -19.55 14.43 0.06
C GLY A 239 -19.79 13.23 -0.85
N PRO A 240 -20.48 13.42 -1.98
CA PRO A 240 -20.78 12.32 -2.90
C PRO A 240 -19.50 11.77 -3.53
N GLY A 241 -19.49 10.45 -3.74
CA GLY A 241 -18.36 9.78 -4.36
C GLY A 241 -18.65 8.32 -4.67
N MET A 242 -17.81 7.76 -5.54
CA MET A 242 -17.85 6.36 -5.93
C MET A 242 -16.42 5.89 -6.21
N GLN A 243 -16.09 4.69 -5.76
CA GLN A 243 -14.89 3.96 -6.13
C GLN A 243 -15.31 2.58 -6.63
N ILE A 244 -14.69 2.13 -7.72
CA ILE A 244 -14.82 0.76 -8.20
C ILE A 244 -13.44 0.12 -8.15
N THR A 245 -13.35 -1.07 -7.56
CA THR A 245 -12.14 -1.90 -7.54
C THR A 245 -12.49 -3.25 -8.13
N VAL A 246 -11.71 -3.73 -9.08
CA VAL A 246 -11.87 -5.05 -9.72
C VAL A 246 -10.57 -5.82 -9.53
N TRP A 247 -10.64 -7.07 -9.08
CA TRP A 247 -9.45 -7.91 -8.90
C TRP A 247 -9.74 -9.35 -9.33
N MET A 248 -8.70 -10.06 -9.74
CA MET A 248 -8.80 -11.48 -10.11
C MET A 248 -7.89 -12.30 -9.20
N GLN A 249 -8.46 -13.37 -8.63
CA GLN A 249 -7.71 -14.36 -7.85
C GLN A 249 -7.35 -15.57 -8.71
N TYR A 250 -6.11 -16.02 -8.57
CA TYR A 250 -5.61 -17.27 -9.15
C TYR A 250 -5.20 -18.26 -8.04
N GLU A 251 -4.68 -19.43 -8.41
CA GLU A 251 -4.06 -20.36 -7.47
C GLU A 251 -2.92 -19.72 -6.69
N HIS A 252 -2.00 -19.10 -7.41
CA HIS A 252 -0.77 -18.50 -6.91
C HIS A 252 -0.62 -17.09 -7.48
N GLY A 253 -1.64 -16.25 -7.32
CA GLY A 253 -1.60 -14.90 -7.83
C GLY A 253 -2.87 -14.12 -7.50
N ILE A 254 -2.71 -12.81 -7.38
CA ILE A 254 -3.79 -11.86 -7.19
C ILE A 254 -3.32 -10.51 -7.71
N GLY A 255 -4.24 -9.73 -8.25
CA GLY A 255 -3.96 -8.38 -8.71
C GLY A 255 -5.24 -7.70 -9.15
N GLY A 256 -5.20 -6.37 -9.29
CA GLY A 256 -6.41 -5.62 -9.58
C GLY A 256 -6.21 -4.21 -10.13
N GLY A 257 -7.33 -3.64 -10.55
CA GLY A 257 -7.45 -2.28 -11.05
C GLY A 257 -8.55 -1.53 -10.32
N SER A 258 -8.43 -0.21 -10.26
CA SER A 258 -9.47 0.61 -9.65
C SER A 258 -9.64 1.96 -10.36
N ALA A 259 -10.84 2.51 -10.25
CA ALA A 259 -11.19 3.81 -10.80
C ALA A 259 -12.16 4.54 -9.87
N MET A 260 -11.99 5.85 -9.77
CA MET A 260 -12.84 6.72 -8.95
C MET A 260 -13.81 7.48 -9.84
N GLY A 261 -15.05 7.63 -9.37
CA GLY A 261 -16.06 8.47 -10.01
C GLY A 261 -15.68 9.94 -9.96
N ALA A 262 -16.09 10.66 -11.00
CA ALA A 262 -15.95 12.11 -11.09
C ALA A 262 -17.23 12.74 -11.64
N LYS A 263 -17.41 14.04 -11.38
CA LYS A 263 -18.56 14.79 -11.90
C LYS A 263 -18.64 14.65 -13.41
N LYS A 264 -19.86 14.35 -13.92
CA LYS A 264 -20.17 14.13 -15.34
C LYS A 264 -19.56 12.88 -15.97
N ILE A 265 -18.90 12.01 -15.19
CA ILE A 265 -18.44 10.71 -15.66
C ILE A 265 -19.51 9.65 -15.32
N PRO A 266 -20.05 8.91 -16.31
CA PRO A 266 -21.01 7.84 -16.06
C PRO A 266 -20.40 6.70 -15.23
N ALA A 267 -21.21 6.03 -14.42
CA ALA A 267 -20.75 4.93 -13.56
C ALA A 267 -20.22 3.73 -14.36
N GLU A 268 -20.80 3.50 -15.54
CA GLU A 268 -20.38 2.50 -16.52
C GLU A 268 -18.96 2.78 -17.04
N GLN A 269 -18.60 4.04 -17.24
CA GLN A 269 -17.26 4.42 -17.65
C GLN A 269 -16.24 4.19 -16.53
N VAL A 270 -16.61 4.47 -15.27
CA VAL A 270 -15.75 4.17 -14.11
C VAL A 270 -15.56 2.65 -13.98
N ALA A 271 -16.63 1.88 -14.17
CA ALA A 271 -16.59 0.42 -14.16
C ALA A 271 -15.69 -0.12 -15.28
N GLN A 272 -15.83 0.43 -16.48
CA GLN A 272 -14.97 0.11 -17.63
C GLN A 272 -13.50 0.34 -17.30
N GLU A 273 -13.15 1.52 -16.80
CA GLU A 273 -11.76 1.88 -16.49
C GLU A 273 -11.15 0.98 -15.40
N ALA A 274 -11.91 0.67 -14.33
CA ALA A 274 -11.44 -0.23 -13.28
C ALA A 274 -11.21 -1.65 -13.80
N PHE A 275 -12.10 -2.14 -14.67
CA PHE A 275 -11.98 -3.44 -15.32
C PHE A 275 -10.79 -3.48 -16.27
N GLU A 276 -10.61 -2.48 -17.13
CA GLU A 276 -9.49 -2.38 -18.07
C GLU A 276 -8.15 -2.42 -17.34
N LYS A 277 -7.97 -1.64 -16.26
CA LYS A 277 -6.74 -1.68 -15.44
C LYS A 277 -6.46 -3.06 -14.85
N CYS A 278 -7.49 -3.79 -14.43
CA CYS A 278 -7.34 -5.17 -13.95
C CYS A 278 -6.94 -6.11 -15.10
N PHE A 279 -7.53 -5.90 -16.28
CA PHE A 279 -7.27 -6.71 -17.46
C PHE A 279 -5.91 -6.47 -18.10
N ASP A 280 -5.37 -5.26 -18.00
CA ASP A 280 -3.98 -4.95 -18.38
C ASP A 280 -3.00 -5.84 -17.58
N TRP A 281 -3.22 -5.98 -16.27
CA TRP A 281 -2.45 -6.92 -15.45
C TRP A 281 -2.69 -8.39 -15.83
N ILE A 282 -3.95 -8.79 -16.05
CA ILE A 282 -4.28 -10.16 -16.47
C ILE A 282 -3.57 -10.54 -17.78
N ALA A 283 -3.37 -9.59 -18.70
CA ALA A 283 -2.70 -9.83 -19.97
C ALA A 283 -1.21 -10.17 -19.85
N ASP A 284 -0.50 -9.66 -18.83
CA ASP A 284 0.95 -9.89 -18.63
C ASP A 284 1.29 -11.30 -18.11
N GLU A 285 0.32 -11.97 -17.50
CA GLU A 285 0.49 -13.29 -16.88
C GLU A 285 1.35 -13.37 -15.62
N ALA A 286 1.83 -12.25 -15.10
CA ALA A 286 2.44 -12.23 -13.77
C ALA A 286 1.44 -12.60 -12.66
N PRO A 287 1.90 -13.37 -11.64
CA PRO A 287 1.21 -13.62 -10.39
C PRO A 287 0.82 -12.41 -9.56
N LEU A 288 1.66 -11.39 -9.54
CA LEU A 288 1.46 -10.17 -8.75
C LEU A 288 1.45 -8.96 -9.67
N ASP A 289 0.56 -8.01 -9.37
CA ASP A 289 0.66 -6.67 -9.95
C ASP A 289 1.81 -5.87 -9.32
N ALA A 290 2.06 -4.71 -9.91
CA ALA A 290 3.12 -3.80 -9.51
C ALA A 290 3.03 -3.35 -8.04
N ILE A 291 1.81 -3.06 -7.55
CA ILE A 291 1.60 -2.55 -6.18
C ILE A 291 1.84 -3.68 -5.18
N LEU A 292 1.32 -4.89 -5.43
CA LEU A 292 1.55 -6.03 -4.55
C LEU A 292 3.03 -6.38 -4.45
N ALA A 293 3.77 -6.35 -5.56
CA ALA A 293 5.20 -6.63 -5.55
C ALA A 293 5.98 -5.67 -4.63
N GLU A 294 5.65 -4.38 -4.64
CA GLU A 294 6.23 -3.38 -3.73
C GLU A 294 5.98 -3.75 -2.25
N HIS A 295 4.76 -4.17 -1.91
CA HIS A 295 4.36 -4.52 -0.55
C HIS A 295 4.70 -5.97 -0.12
N ALA A 296 5.09 -6.83 -1.07
CA ALA A 296 5.59 -8.19 -0.81
C ALA A 296 7.03 -8.19 -0.29
N LEU A 297 7.81 -7.19 -0.71
CA LEU A 297 9.27 -7.20 -0.56
C LEU A 297 9.71 -7.09 0.90
N LEU A 298 9.08 -6.21 1.69
CA LEU A 298 9.45 -6.02 3.09
C LEU A 298 9.19 -7.30 3.92
N PRO A 299 7.98 -7.91 3.95
CA PRO A 299 7.78 -9.20 4.60
C PRO A 299 8.74 -10.29 4.12
N ALA A 300 8.99 -10.38 2.80
CA ALA A 300 9.90 -11.36 2.22
C ALA A 300 11.34 -11.25 2.75
N CYS A 301 11.82 -10.05 3.05
CA CYS A 301 13.16 -9.85 3.60
C CYS A 301 13.32 -10.27 5.07
N PHE A 302 12.20 -10.47 5.77
CA PHE A 302 12.15 -10.89 7.17
C PHE A 302 11.53 -12.28 7.36
N ALA A 303 11.13 -12.95 6.27
CA ALA A 303 10.67 -14.33 6.31
C ALA A 303 11.84 -15.30 6.53
N ASP A 304 11.55 -16.44 7.15
CA ASP A 304 12.52 -17.52 7.32
C ASP A 304 12.67 -18.36 6.04
N ASP A 305 11.60 -18.45 5.25
CA ASP A 305 11.57 -19.14 3.96
C ASP A 305 11.92 -18.21 2.78
N GLU A 306 12.44 -18.80 1.71
CA GLU A 306 12.67 -18.09 0.46
C GLU A 306 11.37 -17.56 -0.16
N THR A 307 11.48 -16.38 -0.75
CA THR A 307 10.41 -15.80 -1.58
C THR A 307 10.84 -15.74 -3.04
N GLU A 308 9.99 -16.21 -3.94
CA GLU A 308 10.11 -16.08 -5.38
C GLU A 308 8.76 -15.67 -5.97
N PHE A 309 8.74 -14.63 -6.79
CA PHE A 309 7.55 -14.26 -7.54
C PHE A 309 7.87 -13.60 -8.89
N ARG A 310 6.92 -13.71 -9.82
CA ARG A 310 6.86 -12.88 -11.03
C ARG A 310 5.96 -11.66 -10.79
N VAL A 311 6.34 -10.52 -11.35
CA VAL A 311 5.62 -9.24 -11.27
C VAL A 311 5.39 -8.67 -12.66
N SER A 312 4.24 -8.00 -12.86
CA SER A 312 3.86 -7.42 -14.16
C SER A 312 4.69 -6.21 -14.56
N GLU A 313 5.18 -5.47 -13.58
CA GLU A 313 6.05 -4.32 -13.81
C GLU A 313 7.01 -4.12 -12.65
N LEU A 314 8.31 -4.02 -12.95
CA LEU A 314 9.32 -3.55 -12.02
C LEU A 314 9.30 -2.02 -11.99
N THR A 315 8.51 -1.44 -11.09
CA THR A 315 8.37 0.02 -10.97
C THR A 315 9.66 0.68 -10.44
N SER A 316 9.79 2.00 -10.65
CA SER A 316 10.83 2.80 -9.98
C SER A 316 10.74 2.72 -8.45
N ARG A 317 9.51 2.64 -7.90
CA ARG A 317 9.31 2.42 -6.47
C ARG A 317 9.88 1.09 -6.03
N PHE A 318 9.61 0.01 -6.75
CA PHE A 318 10.11 -1.32 -6.43
C PHE A 318 11.65 -1.35 -6.37
N THR A 319 12.32 -0.73 -7.34
CA THR A 319 13.80 -0.66 -7.36
C THR A 319 14.34 0.22 -6.24
N THR A 320 13.69 1.36 -5.93
CA THR A 320 14.04 2.21 -4.78
C THR A 320 13.89 1.47 -3.45
N ILE A 321 12.76 0.78 -3.21
CA ILE A 321 12.52 -0.01 -1.99
C ILE A 321 13.61 -1.08 -1.85
N SER A 322 13.90 -1.80 -2.93
CA SER A 322 14.97 -2.82 -2.96
C SER A 322 16.35 -2.25 -2.61
N TRP A 323 16.67 -1.05 -3.11
CA TRP A 323 17.92 -0.36 -2.78
C TRP A 323 17.98 0.03 -1.29
N VAL A 324 16.89 0.57 -0.74
CA VAL A 324 16.81 0.96 0.67
C VAL A 324 17.02 -0.25 1.57
N ILE A 325 16.34 -1.36 1.31
CA ILE A 325 16.46 -2.58 2.13
C ILE A 325 17.92 -3.05 2.22
N LYS A 326 18.67 -3.00 1.12
CA LYS A 326 20.09 -3.38 1.06
C LYS A 326 21.01 -2.47 1.87
N GLN A 327 20.58 -1.25 2.23
CA GLN A 327 21.35 -0.36 3.13
C GLN A 327 21.28 -0.81 4.59
N PHE A 328 20.20 -1.52 4.97
CA PHE A 328 19.95 -1.96 6.36
C PHE A 328 20.22 -3.46 6.57
N SER A 329 20.19 -4.27 5.52
CA SER A 329 20.22 -5.73 5.65
C SER A 329 21.10 -6.39 4.59
N PRO A 330 21.87 -7.44 4.93
CA PRO A 330 22.63 -8.23 3.96
C PRO A 330 21.76 -9.18 3.11
N VAL A 331 20.43 -9.14 3.26
CA VAL A 331 19.48 -9.99 2.53
C VAL A 331 19.72 -9.96 1.02
N ARG A 332 19.71 -11.14 0.39
CA ARG A 332 19.94 -11.27 -1.04
C ARG A 332 18.64 -11.06 -1.80
N ILE A 333 18.52 -9.90 -2.45
CA ILE A 333 17.43 -9.60 -3.38
C ILE A 333 17.97 -9.66 -4.81
N MET A 334 17.56 -10.70 -5.55
CA MET A 334 17.82 -10.88 -6.98
C MET A 334 16.62 -10.43 -7.79
N ILE A 335 16.86 -9.55 -8.76
CA ILE A 335 15.84 -9.02 -9.66
C ILE A 335 16.30 -9.32 -11.08
N LYS A 336 15.47 -10.01 -11.85
CA LYS A 336 15.67 -10.27 -13.28
C LYS A 336 14.57 -9.56 -14.06
N GLY A 337 14.95 -8.61 -14.88
CA GLY A 337 14.05 -7.74 -15.66
C GLY A 337 14.58 -6.31 -15.67
N LYS A 338 13.96 -5.44 -16.46
CA LYS A 338 14.27 -4.01 -16.49
C LYS A 338 13.15 -3.21 -15.85
N GLN A 339 13.47 -2.01 -15.38
CA GLN A 339 12.46 -1.10 -14.85
C GLN A 339 11.42 -0.78 -15.95
N GLY A 340 10.14 -0.85 -15.60
CA GLY A 340 9.01 -0.66 -16.52
C GLY A 340 8.63 -1.90 -17.34
N GLU A 341 9.31 -3.02 -17.13
CA GLU A 341 8.99 -4.32 -17.75
C GLU A 341 8.61 -5.35 -16.66
N SER A 342 7.99 -6.46 -17.06
CA SER A 342 7.77 -7.58 -16.16
C SER A 342 9.09 -8.20 -15.68
N GLY A 343 9.04 -8.84 -14.51
CA GLY A 343 10.24 -9.29 -13.83
C GLY A 343 10.05 -10.52 -12.96
N VAL A 344 11.18 -11.10 -12.57
CA VAL A 344 11.28 -12.16 -11.56
C VAL A 344 12.06 -11.61 -10.38
N VAL A 345 11.52 -11.79 -9.17
CA VAL A 345 12.13 -11.38 -7.92
C VAL A 345 12.37 -12.62 -7.07
N LYS A 346 13.58 -12.75 -6.53
CA LYS A 346 13.91 -13.76 -5.52
C LYS A 346 14.55 -13.10 -4.31
N VAL A 347 14.08 -13.46 -3.13
CA VAL A 347 14.57 -13.00 -1.84
C VAL A 347 14.97 -14.21 -1.01
N SER A 348 16.22 -14.25 -0.57
CA SER A 348 16.76 -15.28 0.31
C SER A 348 17.65 -14.63 1.38
N ARG A 349 17.62 -15.18 2.59
CA ARG A 349 18.49 -14.73 3.70
C ARG A 349 19.84 -15.44 3.70
#